data_AF-A0A341CJ57-F1
#
_entry.id   AF-A0A341CJ57-F1
#
_cell.length_a   1.000
_cell.length_b   1.000
_cell.length_c   1.000
_cell.angle_alpha   90.00
_cell.angle_beta   90.00
_cell.angle_gamma   90.00
#
_symmetry.space_group_name_H-M   'P 1'
#
loop_
_entity.id
_entity.type
_entity.pdbx_description
1 polymer ?
#
loop_
_entity_poly.entity_id
_entity_poly.type
_entity_poly.pdbx_seq_one_letter_code
_entity_poly.pdbx_strand_id
1 'polypeptide(L)'
;MEQLHIGGLSLIPHGIKYDRTWLMSSIQRQCSVPFTPVDFHFVKNEARFFVQEASTASALMDVSYKIRDEESQEVCIPVFVRPSAVPYSVRYKLKPEEMEQLKLTLIKRFDVSKLALDLQRLYVDP
;
A
#
# COMPACT_ATOMS: atom_id res chain seq x y z
N MET A 1 -2.24 -16.54 -20.24
CA MET A 1 -2.25 -15.07 -20.08
C MET A 1 -2.68 -14.79 -18.65
N GLU A 2 -1.76 -14.39 -17.77
CA GLU A 2 -2.12 -13.94 -16.41
C GLU A 2 -3.13 -12.79 -16.54
N GLN A 3 -4.30 -12.94 -15.96
CA GLN A 3 -5.22 -11.81 -15.77
C GLN A 3 -4.48 -10.78 -14.90
N LEU A 4 -4.06 -9.68 -15.52
CA LEU A 4 -3.69 -8.47 -14.79
C LEU A 4 -4.89 -8.11 -13.93
N HIS A 5 -4.82 -8.38 -12.63
CA HIS A 5 -5.75 -7.80 -11.68
C HIS A 5 -5.44 -6.29 -11.69
N ILE A 6 -6.27 -5.52 -12.38
CA ILE A 6 -6.06 -4.08 -12.54
C ILE A 6 -6.56 -3.42 -11.25
N GLY A 7 -5.62 -3.04 -10.40
CA GLY A 7 -5.88 -2.15 -9.26
C GLY A 7 -5.89 -0.68 -9.70
N GLY A 8 -6.07 0.21 -8.72
CA GLY A 8 -5.96 1.65 -8.90
C GLY A 8 -4.71 2.21 -8.24
N LEU A 9 -3.93 3.02 -8.97
CA LEU A 9 -2.95 3.93 -8.38
C LEU A 9 -3.63 5.27 -8.09
N SER A 10 -3.71 5.62 -6.82
CA SER A 10 -4.23 6.90 -6.35
C SER A 10 -3.10 7.91 -6.18
N LEU A 11 -3.33 9.13 -6.68
CA LEU A 11 -2.37 10.23 -6.74
C LEU A 11 -3.02 11.47 -6.14
N ILE A 12 -2.35 12.08 -5.17
CA ILE A 12 -2.77 13.34 -4.54
C ILE A 12 -1.66 14.37 -4.80
N PRO A 13 -1.89 15.32 -5.72
CA PRO A 13 -0.98 16.44 -5.95
C PRO A 13 -0.79 17.26 -4.68
N HIS A 14 0.42 17.78 -4.49
CA HIS A 14 0.81 18.51 -3.28
C HIS A 14 0.62 17.69 -1.99
N GLY A 15 0.48 16.36 -2.09
CA GLY A 15 0.15 15.49 -0.96
C GLY A 15 1.21 15.47 0.14
N ILE A 16 2.47 15.84 -0.17
CA ILE A 16 3.57 15.91 0.79
C ILE A 16 3.34 16.96 1.89
N LYS A 17 2.45 17.94 1.66
CA LYS A 17 2.13 18.98 2.66
C LYS A 17 1.27 18.46 3.82
N TYR A 18 0.67 17.30 3.65
CA TYR A 18 -0.25 16.72 4.63
C TYR A 18 0.41 15.61 5.43
N ASP A 19 0.10 15.53 6.73
CA ASP A 19 0.42 14.35 7.52
C ASP A 19 -0.22 13.11 6.89
N ARG A 20 0.54 12.01 6.84
CA ARG A 20 0.11 10.75 6.24
C ARG A 20 -1.15 10.22 6.91
N THR A 21 -1.19 10.21 8.25
CA THR A 21 -2.29 9.62 9.03
C THR A 21 -3.55 10.43 8.85
N TRP A 22 -3.43 11.77 8.91
CA TRP A 22 -4.53 12.69 8.64
C TRP A 22 -5.06 12.50 7.22
N LEU A 23 -4.19 12.51 6.21
CA LEU A 23 -4.59 12.41 4.80
C LEU A 23 -5.35 11.11 4.52
N MET A 24 -4.83 9.97 5.01
CA MET A 24 -5.50 8.68 4.86
C MET A 24 -6.84 8.62 5.59
N SER A 25 -6.90 9.10 6.83
CA SER A 25 -8.14 9.12 7.60
C SER A 25 -9.20 10.01 6.94
N SER A 26 -8.80 11.16 6.39
CA SER A 26 -9.69 12.07 5.68
C SER A 26 -10.24 11.47 4.39
N ILE A 27 -9.41 10.77 3.60
CA ILE A 27 -9.86 10.06 2.40
C ILE A 27 -10.81 8.92 2.78
N GLN A 28 -10.45 8.09 3.77
CA GLN A 28 -11.26 6.95 4.19
C GLN A 28 -12.63 7.37 4.73
N ARG A 29 -12.72 8.50 5.43
CA ARG A 29 -14.01 9.05 5.92
C ARG A 29 -14.96 9.49 4.80
N GLN A 30 -14.42 9.91 3.65
CA GLN A 30 -15.21 10.40 2.51
C GLN A 30 -15.50 9.31 1.48
N CYS A 31 -14.69 8.25 1.47
CA CYS A 31 -14.87 7.12 0.57
C CYS A 31 -16.09 6.28 0.98
N SER A 32 -16.95 5.95 0.03
CA SER A 32 -18.14 5.12 0.26
C SER A 32 -17.81 3.64 0.48
N VAL A 33 -16.63 3.21 0.04
CA VAL A 33 -16.14 1.83 0.14
C VAL A 33 -14.98 1.78 1.13
N PRO A 34 -15.01 0.93 2.18
CA PRO A 34 -13.87 0.75 3.06
C PRO A 34 -12.71 0.12 2.29
N PHE A 35 -11.50 0.62 2.49
CA PHE A 35 -10.32 0.09 1.80
C PHE A 35 -9.07 0.19 2.67
N THR A 36 -8.09 -0.66 2.34
CA THR A 36 -6.74 -0.60 2.92
C THR A 36 -5.79 -0.05 1.85
N PRO A 37 -5.15 1.11 2.06
CA PRO A 37 -4.15 1.62 1.13
C PRO A 37 -2.93 0.70 1.14
N VAL A 38 -2.43 0.35 -0.05
CA VAL A 38 -1.23 -0.44 -0.24
C VAL A 38 -0.08 0.47 -0.67
N ASP A 39 1.12 0.21 -0.15
CA ASP A 39 2.35 0.94 -0.48
C ASP A 39 2.16 2.47 -0.49
N PHE A 40 1.62 3.06 0.58
CA PHE A 40 1.57 4.51 0.66
C PHE A 40 2.99 5.10 0.74
N HIS A 41 3.30 6.03 -0.16
CA HIS A 41 4.59 6.70 -0.25
C HIS A 41 4.46 8.08 -0.89
N PHE A 42 5.49 8.91 -0.73
CA PHE A 42 5.58 10.21 -1.42
C PHE A 42 6.54 10.12 -2.60
N VAL A 43 6.14 10.67 -3.75
CA VAL A 43 7.00 10.81 -4.94
C VAL A 43 6.97 12.26 -5.38
N LYS A 44 8.13 12.92 -5.32
CA LYS A 44 8.24 14.36 -5.56
C LYS A 44 7.27 15.11 -4.63
N ASN A 45 6.27 15.77 -5.19
CA ASN A 45 5.28 16.55 -4.47
C ASN A 45 3.92 15.83 -4.37
N GLU A 46 3.86 14.54 -4.67
CA GLU A 46 2.61 13.76 -4.68
C GLU A 46 2.61 12.72 -3.57
N ALA A 47 1.45 12.55 -2.91
CA ALA A 47 1.18 11.34 -2.14
C ALA A 47 0.58 10.28 -3.05
N ARG A 48 1.06 9.04 -2.92
CA ARG A 48 0.65 7.92 -3.77
C ARG A 48 0.34 6.70 -2.93
N PHE A 49 -0.68 5.95 -3.33
CA PHE A 49 -0.99 4.64 -2.77
C PHE A 49 -1.75 3.80 -3.80
N PHE A 50 -1.83 2.50 -3.58
CA PHE A 50 -2.55 1.58 -4.43
C PHE A 50 -3.79 1.04 -3.72
N VAL A 51 -4.81 0.71 -4.52
CA VAL A 51 -5.98 -0.07 -4.11
C VAL A 51 -6.13 -1.27 -5.04
N GLN A 52 -6.53 -2.41 -4.50
CA GLN A 52 -6.56 -3.67 -5.24
C GLN A 52 -7.81 -3.82 -6.11
N GLU A 53 -8.94 -3.27 -5.66
CA GLU A 53 -10.24 -3.48 -6.31
C GLU A 53 -10.64 -2.29 -7.19
N ALA A 54 -11.18 -2.59 -8.38
CA ALA A 54 -11.70 -1.57 -9.29
C ALA A 54 -12.89 -0.80 -8.71
N SER A 55 -13.74 -1.46 -7.91
CA SER A 55 -14.84 -0.82 -7.15
C SER A 55 -14.32 0.26 -6.21
N THR A 56 -13.25 -0.04 -5.47
CA THR A 56 -12.58 0.92 -4.58
C THR A 56 -11.94 2.05 -5.38
N ALA A 57 -11.27 1.73 -6.49
CA ALA A 57 -10.69 2.73 -7.39
C ALA A 57 -11.75 3.71 -7.91
N SER A 58 -12.94 3.21 -8.29
CA SER A 58 -14.08 4.04 -8.70
C SER A 58 -14.60 4.91 -7.55
N ALA A 59 -14.79 4.34 -6.35
CA ALA A 59 -15.25 5.09 -5.19
C ALA A 59 -14.29 6.22 -4.78
N LEU A 60 -12.98 6.03 -4.98
CA LEU A 60 -11.97 7.05 -4.73
C LEU A 60 -12.02 8.22 -5.72
N MET A 61 -12.49 8.00 -6.96
CA MET A 61 -12.73 9.11 -7.88
C MET A 61 -13.82 10.04 -7.35
N ASP A 62 -14.85 9.48 -6.71
CA ASP A 62 -15.93 10.26 -6.09
C ASP A 62 -15.48 11.03 -4.84
N VAL A 63 -14.33 10.71 -4.25
CA VAL A 63 -13.76 11.46 -3.11
C VAL A 63 -13.08 12.75 -3.55
N SER A 64 -12.71 12.85 -4.83
CA SER A 64 -11.97 14.00 -5.35
C SER A 64 -12.70 15.32 -5.04
N TYR A 65 -11.97 16.28 -4.48
CA TYR A 65 -12.46 17.58 -4.04
C TYR A 65 -13.50 17.58 -2.89
N LYS A 66 -13.75 16.44 -2.21
CA LYS A 66 -14.61 16.41 -1.01
C LYS A 66 -13.86 16.67 0.30
N ILE A 67 -12.55 16.51 0.30
CA ILE A 67 -11.72 16.73 1.48
C ILE A 67 -11.30 18.19 1.51
N ARG A 68 -11.62 18.88 2.59
CA ARG A 68 -11.20 20.27 2.83
C ARG A 68 -9.88 20.29 3.56
N ASP A 69 -8.98 21.14 3.09
CA ASP A 69 -7.78 21.51 3.82
C ASP A 69 -8.18 22.43 4.98
N GLU A 70 -7.97 21.99 6.23
CA GLU A 70 -8.35 22.76 7.41
C GLU A 70 -7.52 24.05 7.56
N GLU A 71 -6.29 24.08 7.03
CA GLU A 71 -5.39 25.23 7.12
C GLU A 71 -5.71 26.30 6.08
N SER A 72 -6.11 25.89 4.87
CA SER A 72 -6.40 26.84 3.79
C SER A 72 -7.89 27.10 3.56
N GLN A 73 -8.81 26.29 4.12
CA GLN A 73 -10.29 26.30 4.05
C GLN A 73 -10.97 26.45 2.66
N GLU A 74 -10.27 27.01 1.68
CA GLU A 74 -10.68 27.27 0.31
C GLU A 74 -10.21 26.17 -0.66
N VAL A 75 -9.17 25.40 -0.31
CA VAL A 75 -8.60 24.38 -1.19
C VAL A 75 -9.14 22.99 -0.86
N CYS A 76 -9.95 22.44 -1.76
CA CYS A 76 -10.31 21.04 -1.73
C CYS A 76 -9.20 20.16 -2.33
N ILE A 77 -8.96 19.00 -1.74
CA ILE A 77 -7.88 18.08 -2.16
C ILE A 77 -8.33 17.25 -3.37
N PRO A 78 -7.66 17.34 -4.53
CA PRO A 78 -7.92 16.44 -5.64
C PRO A 78 -7.36 15.03 -5.37
N VAL A 79 -8.14 14.01 -5.71
CA VAL A 79 -7.71 12.61 -5.73
C VAL A 79 -7.85 12.10 -7.16
N PHE A 80 -6.75 11.70 -7.77
CA PHE A 80 -6.74 11.11 -9.10
C PHE A 80 -6.50 9.61 -9.01
N VAL A 81 -7.21 8.82 -9.80
CA VAL A 81 -7.03 7.36 -9.85
C VAL A 81 -6.71 6.95 -11.27
N ARG A 82 -5.68 6.12 -11.43
CA ARG A 82 -5.28 5.55 -12.71
C ARG A 82 -5.26 4.02 -12.62
N PRO A 83 -5.64 3.30 -13.68
CA PRO A 83 -5.40 1.87 -13.76
C PRO A 83 -3.92 1.56 -13.52
N SER A 84 -3.63 0.55 -12.71
CA SER A 84 -2.28 0.11 -12.43
C SER A 84 -2.24 -1.41 -12.29
N ALA A 85 -1.08 -1.98 -12.62
CA ALA A 85 -0.77 -3.33 -12.18
C ALA A 85 -0.73 -3.39 -10.65
N VAL A 86 -1.02 -4.57 -10.10
CA VAL A 86 -0.89 -4.86 -8.66
C VAL A 86 0.55 -4.56 -8.20
N PRO A 87 0.75 -3.83 -7.08
CA PRO A 87 2.07 -3.55 -6.56
C PRO A 87 2.81 -4.83 -6.15
N TYR A 88 4.15 -4.79 -6.20
CA TYR A 88 5.00 -5.96 -5.94
C TYR A 88 4.83 -6.52 -4.52
N SER A 89 4.57 -5.67 -3.52
CA SER A 89 4.32 -6.08 -2.14
C SER A 89 3.10 -7.00 -1.99
N VAL A 90 2.13 -6.89 -2.91
CA VAL A 90 0.95 -7.75 -2.98
C VAL A 90 1.22 -8.92 -3.91
N ARG A 91 1.81 -8.68 -5.09
CA ARG A 91 2.05 -9.73 -6.10
C ARG A 91 2.98 -10.83 -5.59
N TYR A 92 4.05 -10.46 -4.89
CA TYR A 92 5.06 -11.40 -4.40
C TYR A 92 4.91 -11.68 -2.90
N LYS A 93 3.72 -11.45 -2.36
CA LYS A 93 3.41 -11.83 -0.98
C LYS A 93 3.47 -13.35 -0.87
N LEU A 94 4.28 -13.84 0.06
CA LEU A 94 4.37 -15.27 0.35
C LEU A 94 3.00 -15.82 0.74
N LYS A 95 2.64 -16.94 0.15
CA LYS A 95 1.47 -17.73 0.53
C LYS A 95 1.64 -18.28 1.95
N PRO A 96 0.56 -18.64 2.64
CA PRO A 96 0.64 -19.22 3.98
C PRO A 96 1.58 -20.42 4.07
N GLU A 97 1.61 -21.28 3.05
CA GLU A 97 2.46 -22.48 3.00
C GLU A 97 3.94 -22.11 2.83
N GLU A 98 4.24 -21.12 1.97
CA GLU A 98 5.59 -20.60 1.76
C GLU A 98 6.11 -19.89 3.01
N MET A 99 5.24 -19.18 3.73
CA MET A 99 5.56 -18.57 5.02
C MET A 99 5.88 -19.61 6.08
N GLU A 100 5.17 -20.74 6.10
CA GLU A 100 5.44 -21.82 7.05
C GLU A 100 6.77 -22.53 6.74
N GLN A 101 7.07 -22.75 5.45
CA GLN A 101 8.39 -23.22 5.00
C GLN A 101 9.52 -22.26 5.43
N LEU A 102 9.29 -20.96 5.28
CA LEU A 102 10.25 -19.94 5.73
C LEU A 102 10.46 -20.02 7.25
N LYS A 103 9.41 -20.14 8.06
CA LYS A 103 9.57 -20.30 9.52
C LYS A 103 10.40 -21.52 9.88
N LEU A 104 10.13 -22.68 9.28
CA LEU A 104 10.91 -23.90 9.54
C LEU A 104 12.38 -23.73 9.16
N THR A 105 12.64 -23.03 8.06
CA THR A 105 14.00 -22.69 7.60
C THR A 105 14.72 -21.80 8.62
N LEU A 106 14.04 -20.75 9.12
CA LEU A 106 14.59 -19.85 10.13
C LEU A 106 14.87 -20.58 11.45
N ILE A 107 14.00 -21.51 11.86
CA ILE A 107 14.22 -22.32 13.07
C ILE A 107 15.49 -23.18 12.93
N LYS A 108 15.70 -23.83 11.78
CA LYS A 108 16.91 -24.64 11.54
C LYS A 108 18.20 -23.82 11.57
N ARG A 109 18.11 -22.53 11.21
CA ARG A 109 19.23 -21.58 11.14
C ARG A 109 19.42 -20.77 12.43
N PHE A 110 18.64 -21.04 13.48
CA PHE A 110 18.76 -20.35 14.76
C PHE A 110 19.73 -21.09 15.70
N ASP A 111 20.80 -20.41 16.11
CA ASP A 111 21.75 -20.89 17.12
C ASP A 111 21.29 -20.45 18.51
N VAL A 112 20.69 -21.37 19.26
CA VAL A 112 20.17 -21.12 20.63
C VAL A 112 21.27 -20.72 21.60
N SER A 113 22.51 -21.22 21.43
CA SER A 113 23.61 -20.92 22.35
C SER A 113 24.06 -19.47 22.25
N LYS A 114 23.93 -18.88 21.06
CA LYS A 114 24.29 -17.49 20.77
C LYS A 114 23.09 -16.57 20.68
N LEU A 115 21.88 -17.14 20.73
CA LEU A 115 20.62 -16.45 20.45
C LEU A 115 20.68 -15.67 19.12
N ALA A 116 21.24 -16.30 18.10
CA ALA A 116 21.53 -15.66 16.81
C ALA A 116 20.86 -16.41 15.64
N LEU A 117 20.30 -15.65 14.69
CA LEU A 117 19.66 -16.17 13.49
C LEU A 117 20.55 -15.93 12.27
N ASP A 118 20.94 -17.00 11.56
CA ASP A 118 21.73 -16.88 10.33
C ASP A 118 20.84 -16.66 9.08
N LEU A 119 20.86 -15.44 8.56
CA LEU A 119 20.15 -15.05 7.35
C LEU A 119 21.05 -15.03 6.09
N GLN A 120 22.32 -15.45 6.20
CA GLN A 120 23.22 -15.47 5.06
C GLN A 120 22.65 -16.39 3.98
N ARG A 121 22.63 -15.87 2.74
CA ARG A 121 22.24 -16.60 1.53
C ARG A 121 20.87 -17.33 1.66
N LEU A 122 19.92 -16.76 2.39
CA LEU A 122 18.59 -17.37 2.62
C LEU A 122 17.82 -17.65 1.32
N TYR A 123 17.99 -16.82 0.29
CA TYR A 123 17.33 -16.98 -1.01
C TYR A 123 17.80 -18.21 -1.81
N VAL A 124 18.90 -18.84 -1.40
CA VAL A 124 19.42 -20.11 -1.95
C VAL A 124 19.47 -21.20 -0.88
N ASP A 125 18.65 -21.09 0.18
CA ASP A 125 18.51 -22.18 1.15
C ASP A 125 17.96 -23.42 0.44
N PRO A 126 18.56 -24.62 0.66
CA PRO A 126 18.17 -25.86 -0.02
C PRO A 126 16.76 -26.36 0.27
#